data_AF-A0A3D5J421-F1
#
_entry.id   AF-A0A3D5J421-F1
#
_cell.length_a   1.000
_cell.length_b   1.000
_cell.length_c   1.000
_cell.angle_alpha   90.00
_cell.angle_beta   90.00
_cell.angle_gamma   90.00
#
_symmetry.space_group_name_H-M   'P 1'
#
loop_
_entity.id
_entity.type
_entity.pdbx_description
1 polymer ?
#
loop_
_entity_poly.entity_id
_entity_poly.type
_entity_poly.pdbx_seq_one_letter_code
_entity_poly.pdbx_strand_id
1 'polypeptide(L)'
;MDQEKIDNMRSTLSKLEDIKNSQESIIDKINHVITDLFEHPDKELEKAMEEAHQRSSDNIEAVNEAIEDYEMKINQLELQD
;
A
#
# COMPACT_ATOMS: atom_id res chain seq x y z
N MET A 1 24.91 -4.00 18.25
CA MET A 1 23.57 -3.42 18.48
C MET A 1 22.64 -4.37 19.23
N ASP A 2 21.47 -3.87 19.61
CA ASP A 2 20.36 -4.70 20.08
C ASP A 2 19.66 -5.37 18.88
N GLN A 3 20.06 -6.61 18.57
CA GLN A 3 19.47 -7.42 17.48
C GLN A 3 17.94 -7.50 17.62
N GLU A 4 17.43 -7.55 18.85
CA GLU A 4 15.99 -7.56 19.14
C GLU A 4 15.30 -6.31 18.59
N LYS A 5 15.97 -5.15 18.63
CA LYS A 5 15.46 -3.91 18.04
C LYS A 5 15.35 -4.02 16.52
N ILE A 6 16.39 -4.52 15.83
CA ILE A 6 16.37 -4.67 14.37
C ILE A 6 15.28 -5.67 13.95
N ASP A 7 15.14 -6.79 14.66
CA ASP A 7 14.13 -7.80 14.37
C ASP A 7 12.71 -7.24 14.54
N ASN A 8 12.47 -6.45 15.59
CA ASN A 8 11.20 -5.75 15.79
C ASN A 8 10.91 -4.73 14.68
N MET A 9 11.93 -4.02 14.19
CA MET A 9 11.79 -3.11 13.05
C MET A 9 11.44 -3.90 11.78
N ARG A 10 12.15 -4.98 11.46
CA ARG A 10 11.82 -5.85 10.31
C ARG A 10 10.40 -6.42 10.38
N SER A 11 9.94 -6.82 11.57
CA SER A 11 8.54 -7.23 11.76
C SER A 11 7.54 -6.10 11.48
N THR A 12 7.90 -4.85 11.79
CA THR A 12 7.07 -3.68 11.48
C THR A 12 7.06 -3.39 9.98
N LEU A 13 8.21 -3.51 9.31
CA LEU A 13 8.34 -3.38 7.86
C LEU A 13 7.40 -4.36 7.12
N SER A 14 7.42 -5.63 7.51
CA SER A 14 6.52 -6.64 6.93
C SER A 14 5.04 -6.28 7.05
N LYS A 15 4.62 -5.64 8.15
CA LYS A 15 3.24 -5.16 8.31
C LYS A 15 2.91 -3.99 7.38
N LEU A 16 3.88 -3.14 7.06
CA LEU A 16 3.69 -2.06 6.08
C LEU A 16 3.55 -2.64 4.67
N GLU A 17 4.34 -3.64 4.31
CA GLU A 17 4.22 -4.38 3.05
C GLU A 17 2.83 -5.05 2.93
N ASP A 18 2.34 -5.66 4.01
CA ASP A 18 1.00 -6.26 4.05
C ASP A 18 -0.12 -5.22 3.81
N ILE A 19 0.04 -4.01 4.36
CA ILE A 19 -0.89 -2.89 4.12
C ILE A 19 -0.89 -2.51 2.64
N LYS A 20 0.30 -2.33 2.04
CA LYS A 20 0.43 -2.03 0.61
C LYS A 20 -0.24 -3.10 -0.26
N ASN A 21 0.07 -4.37 -0.02
CA ASN A 21 -0.51 -5.50 -0.76
C ASN A 21 -2.04 -5.52 -0.65
N SER A 22 -2.57 -5.16 0.51
CA SER A 22 -4.02 -5.03 0.71
C SER A 22 -4.63 -3.89 -0.10
N GLN A 23 -3.93 -2.75 -0.25
CA GLN A 23 -4.39 -1.65 -1.09
C GLN A 23 -4.35 -2.01 -2.59
N GLU A 24 -3.31 -2.72 -3.05
CA GLU A 24 -3.23 -3.22 -4.43
C GLU A 24 -4.42 -4.15 -4.73
N SER A 25 -4.76 -5.07 -3.80
CA SER A 25 -5.94 -5.92 -3.94
C SER A 25 -7.27 -5.15 -3.98
N ILE A 26 -7.35 -4.00 -3.29
CA ILE A 26 -8.53 -3.13 -3.35
C ILE A 26 -8.63 -2.47 -4.73
N ILE A 27 -7.53 -1.99 -5.30
CA ILE A 27 -7.49 -1.43 -6.65
C ILE A 27 -7.97 -2.44 -7.69
N ASP A 28 -7.49 -3.68 -7.62
CA ASP A 28 -7.93 -4.74 -8.54
C ASP A 28 -9.45 -4.96 -8.49
N LYS A 29 -10.03 -4.97 -7.28
CA LYS A 29 -11.48 -5.13 -7.09
C LYS A 29 -12.26 -3.93 -7.62
N ILE A 30 -11.74 -2.72 -7.45
CA ILE A 30 -12.35 -1.50 -8.01
C ILE A 30 -12.33 -1.57 -9.54
N ASN A 31 -11.22 -2.01 -10.14
CA ASN A 31 -11.10 -2.18 -11.58
C ASN A 31 -12.09 -3.20 -12.14
N HIS A 32 -12.36 -4.28 -11.41
CA HIS A 32 -13.40 -5.23 -11.78
C HIS A 32 -14.79 -4.60 -11.77
N VAL A 33 -15.14 -3.82 -10.75
CA VAL A 33 -16.43 -3.11 -10.72
C VAL A 33 -16.54 -2.11 -11.87
N ILE A 34 -15.49 -1.32 -12.15
CA ILE A 34 -15.46 -0.39 -13.30
C ILE A 34 -15.65 -1.15 -14.61
N THR A 35 -15.03 -2.33 -14.75
CA THR A 35 -15.19 -3.17 -15.94
C THR A 35 -16.63 -3.65 -16.10
N ASP A 36 -17.28 -4.09 -15.03
CA ASP A 36 -18.68 -4.54 -15.05
C ASP A 36 -19.65 -3.40 -15.45
N LEU A 37 -19.33 -2.15 -15.08
CA LEU A 37 -20.11 -0.97 -15.45
C LEU A 37 -20.07 -0.66 -16.94
N PHE A 38 -19.11 -1.18 -17.72
CA PHE A 38 -19.14 -1.05 -19.18
C PHE A 38 -20.30 -1.82 -19.81
N GLU A 39 -20.71 -2.94 -19.21
CA GLU A 39 -21.86 -3.74 -19.67
C GLU A 39 -23.19 -3.17 -19.15
N HIS A 40 -23.18 -2.63 -17.93
CA HIS A 40 -24.35 -2.07 -17.25
C HIS A 40 -24.03 -0.68 -16.67
N PRO A 41 -24.13 0.39 -17.50
CA PRO A 41 -23.67 1.71 -17.09
C PRO A 41 -24.49 2.31 -15.94
N ASP A 42 -23.79 2.68 -14.87
CA ASP A 42 -24.26 3.54 -13.79
C ASP A 42 -23.21 4.63 -13.54
N LYS A 43 -23.51 5.86 -13.97
CA LYS A 43 -22.57 6.98 -13.93
C LYS A 43 -22.24 7.44 -12.51
N GLU A 44 -23.17 7.28 -11.57
CA GLU A 44 -22.91 7.68 -10.19
C GLU A 44 -21.97 6.68 -9.53
N LEU A 45 -22.18 5.39 -9.78
CA LEU A 45 -21.30 4.33 -9.30
C LEU A 45 -19.92 4.37 -9.97
N GLU A 46 -19.85 4.59 -11.28
CA GLU A 46 -18.59 4.74 -12.03
C GLU A 46 -17.72 5.84 -11.43
N LYS A 47 -18.29 7.04 -11.24
CA LYS A 47 -17.58 8.15 -10.61
C LYS A 47 -17.11 7.81 -9.19
N ALA A 48 -17.96 7.17 -8.39
CA ALA A 48 -17.59 6.77 -7.03
C ALA A 48 -16.42 5.75 -7.02
N MET A 49 -16.38 4.85 -7.99
CA MET A 49 -15.31 3.86 -8.14
C MET A 49 -14.02 4.49 -8.66
N GLU A 50 -14.06 5.42 -9.62
CA GLU A 50 -12.90 6.20 -10.04
C GLU A 50 -12.27 6.98 -8.88
N GLU A 51 -13.10 7.64 -8.06
CA GLU A 51 -12.62 8.33 -6.87
C GLU A 51 -12.02 7.37 -5.83
N ALA A 52 -12.61 6.17 -5.66
CA ALA A 52 -12.08 5.14 -4.77
C ALA A 52 -10.74 4.58 -5.29
N HIS A 53 -10.60 4.40 -6.61
CA HIS A 53 -9.37 3.98 -7.26
C HIS A 53 -8.26 5.00 -6.98
N GLN A 54 -8.52 6.29 -7.23
CA GLN A 54 -7.55 7.35 -6.99
C GLN A 54 -7.09 7.39 -5.53
N ARG A 55 -8.03 7.38 -4.57
CA ARG A 55 -7.69 7.36 -3.13
C ARG A 55 -6.85 6.15 -2.73
N SER A 56 -7.12 4.99 -3.34
CA SER A 56 -6.34 3.77 -3.07
C SER A 56 -4.93 3.87 -3.67
N SER A 57 -4.80 4.45 -4.86
CA SER A 57 -3.51 4.73 -5.52
C SER A 57 -2.66 5.69 -4.69
N ASP A 58 -3.24 6.81 -4.25
CA ASP A 58 -2.56 7.79 -3.40
C ASP A 58 -2.06 7.15 -2.09
N ASN A 59 -2.86 6.23 -1.53
CA ASN A 59 -2.48 5.52 -0.31
C ASN A 59 -1.35 4.50 -0.54
N ILE A 60 -1.32 3.82 -1.69
CA ILE A 60 -0.17 2.96 -2.06
C ILE A 60 1.11 3.78 -2.14
N GLU A 61 1.06 4.96 -2.78
CA GLU A 61 2.21 5.87 -2.87
C GLU A 61 2.68 6.29 -1.48
N ALA A 62 1.77 6.76 -0.62
CA ALA A 62 2.10 7.16 0.74
C ALA A 62 2.68 6.02 1.60
N VAL A 63 2.15 4.80 1.45
CA VAL A 63 2.68 3.62 2.17
C VAL A 63 4.04 3.20 1.62
N ASN A 64 4.26 3.28 0.31
CA ASN A 64 5.57 3.01 -0.30
C ASN A 64 6.64 3.97 0.22
N GLU A 65 6.36 5.28 0.25
CA GLU A 65 7.29 6.27 0.82
C GLU A 65 7.61 5.94 2.29
N ALA A 66 6.60 5.56 3.07
CA ALA A 66 6.80 5.16 4.48
C ALA A 66 7.65 3.89 4.62
N ILE A 67 7.48 2.91 3.72
CA ILE A 67 8.30 1.69 3.64
C ILE A 67 9.76 2.06 3.36
N GLU A 68 10.01 2.83 2.29
CA GLU A 68 11.36 3.22 1.87
C GLU A 68 12.10 3.99 2.99
N ASP A 69 11.43 4.98 3.59
CA ASP A 69 11.97 5.74 4.72
C ASP A 69 12.32 4.86 5.93
N TYR A 70 11.53 3.80 6.15
CA TYR A 70 11.72 2.89 7.28
C TYR A 70 12.83 1.88 7.00
N GLU A 71 12.91 1.33 5.78
CA GLU A 71 14.01 0.49 5.32
C GLU A 71 15.35 1.21 5.41
N MET A 72 15.41 2.48 4.98
CA MET A 72 16.61 3.29 5.09
C MET A 72 17.10 3.40 6.54
N LYS A 73 16.18 3.55 7.51
CA LYS A 73 16.53 3.59 8.95
C LYS A 73 17.07 2.25 9.44
N ILE A 74 16.51 1.12 9.00
CA ILE A 74 17.01 -0.21 9.33
C ILE A 74 18.42 -0.40 8.76
N ASN A 75 18.61 -0.09 7.48
CA ASN A 75 19.90 -0.22 6.80
C ASN A 75 21.00 0.64 7.45
N GLN A 76 20.67 1.87 7.88
CA GLN A 76 21.62 2.73 8.59
C GLN A 76 22.05 2.16 9.94
N LEU A 77 21.14 1.50 10.66
CA LEU A 77 21.48 0.81 11.90
C LEU A 77 22.41 -0.36 11.58
N GLU A 78 22.04 -1.21 10.63
CA GLU A 78 22.82 -2.39 10.20
C GLU A 78 24.25 -2.06 9.75
N LEU A 79 24.47 -0.91 9.12
CA LEU A 79 25.81 -0.44 8.70
C LEU A 79 26.66 0.16 9.83
N GLN A 80 26.09 0.40 11.02
CA GLN A 80 26.78 0.96 12.18
C GLN A 80 27.32 -0.09 13.16
N ASP A 81 27.05 -1.39 12.93
CA ASP A 81 27.74 -2.52 13.59
C ASP A 81 28.90 -3.06 12.74
#